data_AF-A0A7J8RRW1-F1
#
_entry.id   AF-A0A7J8RRW1-F1
#
_cell.length_a   1.000
_cell.length_b   1.000
_cell.length_c   1.000
_cell.angle_alpha   90.00
_cell.angle_beta   90.00
_cell.angle_gamma   90.00
#
_symmetry.space_group_name_H-M   'P 1'
#
loop_
_entity.id
_entity.type
_entity.pdbx_description
1 polymer ?
#
loop_
_entity_poly.entity_id
_entity_poly.type
_entity_poly.pdbx_seq_one_letter_code
_entity_poly.pdbx_strand_id
1 'polypeptide(L)'
;IHYRLSFFFQHPPNITIPTLPWLLIFVSELLLYLAWLLAQSHRWRPVYRTVFPERLPADDKLPAIDIFICTADPNKEPSVEVMNTVISAMALDYPPEKLHVYVSDDAGSDATVRCMKEAWNFARYWVPFCRKYGLVTACPDVYFSSSEDGFKGSSEFKAERKKMEVI
;
A
#
# COMPACT_ATOMS: atom_id res chain seq x y z
N ILE A 1 35.85 -9.11 -12.41
CA ILE A 1 36.16 -10.56 -12.27
C ILE A 1 37.39 -10.98 -13.08
N HIS A 2 37.37 -11.10 -14.42
CA HIS A 2 38.51 -11.63 -15.21
C HIS A 2 39.84 -10.87 -15.01
N TYR A 3 39.81 -9.54 -15.10
CA TYR A 3 41.00 -8.68 -14.90
C TYR A 3 41.61 -8.76 -13.49
N ARG A 4 40.79 -9.04 -12.47
CA ARG A 4 41.25 -9.20 -11.08
C ARG A 4 41.73 -10.63 -10.79
N LEU A 5 41.19 -11.63 -11.50
CA LEU A 5 41.71 -13.00 -11.50
C LEU A 5 43.11 -13.05 -12.11
N SER A 6 43.32 -12.37 -13.25
CA SER A 6 44.65 -12.31 -13.88
C SER A 6 45.70 -11.63 -13.00
N PHE A 7 45.30 -10.71 -12.13
CA PHE A 7 46.19 -10.07 -11.14
C PHE A 7 46.89 -11.08 -10.21
N PHE A 8 46.21 -12.16 -9.81
CA PHE A 8 46.80 -13.21 -8.97
C PHE A 8 47.80 -14.11 -9.72
N PHE A 9 47.68 -14.21 -11.05
CA PHE A 9 48.53 -15.08 -11.88
C PHE A 9 49.65 -14.33 -12.63
N GLN A 10 49.52 -13.02 -12.82
CA GLN A 10 50.46 -12.19 -13.58
C GLN A 10 51.32 -11.27 -12.70
N HIS A 11 51.46 -11.56 -11.40
CA HIS A 11 52.12 -10.65 -10.48
C HIS A 11 53.59 -10.37 -10.88
N PRO A 12 53.96 -9.13 -11.26
CA PRO A 12 55.36 -8.79 -11.51
C PRO A 12 56.12 -8.74 -10.16
N PRO A 13 57.34 -9.30 -10.07
CA PRO A 13 58.06 -9.48 -8.80
C PRO A 13 58.50 -8.19 -8.09
N ASN A 14 58.26 -7.00 -8.67
CA ASN A 14 58.81 -5.72 -8.23
C ASN A 14 57.78 -4.70 -7.71
N ILE A 15 56.52 -5.07 -7.44
CA ILE A 15 55.51 -4.12 -6.91
C ILE A 15 54.86 -4.68 -5.65
N THR A 16 55.08 -4.01 -4.50
CA THR A 16 54.39 -4.30 -3.23
C THR A 16 52.97 -3.72 -3.23
N ILE A 17 52.07 -4.34 -3.98
CA ILE A 17 50.64 -3.98 -3.95
C ILE A 17 50.01 -4.72 -2.77
N PRO A 18 49.20 -4.06 -1.91
CA PRO A 18 48.52 -4.75 -0.82
C PRO A 18 47.53 -5.76 -1.41
N THR A 19 47.81 -7.04 -1.23
CA THR A 19 47.04 -8.17 -1.78
C THR A 19 45.67 -8.32 -1.12
N LEU A 20 45.54 -7.89 0.14
CA LEU A 20 44.32 -7.97 0.92
C LEU A 20 43.16 -7.13 0.33
N PRO A 21 43.32 -5.82 0.04
CA PRO A 21 42.29 -5.05 -0.68
C PRO A 21 41.86 -5.67 -2.01
N TRP A 22 42.81 -6.22 -2.78
CA TRP A 22 42.52 -6.87 -4.06
C TRP A 22 41.69 -8.14 -3.90
N LEU A 23 42.02 -8.96 -2.89
CA LEU A 23 41.23 -10.15 -2.53
C LEU A 23 39.83 -9.78 -2.04
N LEU A 24 39.71 -8.78 -1.18
CA LEU A 24 38.42 -8.32 -0.66
C LEU A 24 37.50 -7.82 -1.78
N ILE A 25 38.02 -7.05 -2.73
CA ILE A 25 37.25 -6.58 -3.89
C ILE A 25 36.91 -7.74 -4.83
N PHE A 26 37.81 -8.71 -5.01
CA PHE A 26 37.52 -9.88 -5.83
C PHE A 26 36.41 -10.75 -5.24
N VAL A 27 36.46 -11.01 -3.92
CA VAL A 27 35.43 -11.76 -3.20
C VAL A 27 34.09 -11.01 -3.23
N SER A 28 34.09 -9.68 -3.06
CA SER A 28 32.85 -8.90 -3.13
C SER A 28 32.22 -8.92 -4.53
N GLU A 29 33.01 -8.82 -5.61
CA GLU A 29 32.52 -8.98 -6.98
C GLU A 29 31.91 -10.38 -7.23
N LEU A 30 32.53 -11.44 -6.71
CA LEU A 30 32.02 -12.80 -6.85
C LEU A 30 30.69 -12.99 -6.11
N LEU A 31 30.60 -12.49 -4.87
CA LEU A 31 29.37 -12.54 -4.08
C LEU A 31 28.24 -11.74 -4.72
N LEU A 32 28.54 -10.54 -5.26
CA LEU A 32 27.56 -9.73 -5.98
C LEU A 32 27.08 -10.41 -7.27
N TYR A 33 27.99 -11.06 -8.02
CA TYR A 33 27.63 -11.80 -9.22
C TYR A 33 26.75 -13.02 -8.88
N LEU A 34 27.11 -13.76 -7.84
CA LEU A 34 26.30 -14.88 -7.36
C LEU A 34 24.92 -14.42 -6.88
N ALA A 35 24.85 -13.33 -6.10
CA ALA A 35 23.59 -12.74 -5.66
C ALA A 35 22.73 -12.29 -6.85
N TRP A 36 23.33 -11.66 -7.86
CA TRP A 36 22.64 -11.26 -9.08
C TRP A 36 22.10 -12.46 -9.86
N LEU A 37 22.89 -13.52 -10.00
CA LEU A 37 22.50 -14.77 -10.67
C LEU A 37 21.30 -15.42 -9.96
N LEU A 38 21.39 -15.58 -8.64
CA LEU A 38 20.31 -16.13 -7.82
C LEU A 38 19.05 -15.26 -7.90
N ALA A 39 19.22 -13.94 -7.93
CA ALA A 39 18.13 -13.00 -8.11
C ALA A 39 17.48 -13.08 -9.50
N GLN A 40 18.10 -13.64 -10.55
CA GLN A 40 17.43 -13.75 -11.86
C GLN A 40 16.28 -14.75 -11.87
N SER A 41 16.27 -15.73 -10.96
CA SER A 41 15.27 -16.82 -10.93
C SER A 41 13.82 -16.32 -10.91
N HIS A 42 13.51 -15.23 -10.20
CA HIS A 42 12.15 -14.68 -10.15
C HIS A 42 11.67 -14.07 -11.49
N ARG A 43 12.59 -13.76 -12.41
CA ARG A 43 12.27 -13.09 -13.69
C ARG A 43 12.02 -14.06 -14.84
N TRP A 44 12.39 -15.33 -14.70
CA TRP A 44 12.35 -16.29 -15.79
C TRP A 44 10.94 -16.68 -16.22
N ARG A 45 9.94 -16.59 -15.32
CA ARG A 45 8.57 -16.93 -15.65
C ARG A 45 7.57 -16.03 -14.90
N PRO A 46 7.38 -14.78 -15.36
CA PRO A 46 6.36 -13.91 -14.78
C PRO A 46 4.97 -14.54 -14.96
N VAL A 47 4.18 -14.53 -13.88
CA VAL A 47 2.80 -15.04 -13.88
C VAL A 47 1.84 -13.87 -13.87
N TYR A 48 1.03 -13.76 -14.92
CA TYR A 48 -0.05 -12.77 -15.01
C TYR A 48 -1.37 -13.40 -14.59
N ARG A 49 -2.20 -12.65 -13.87
CA ARG A 49 -3.53 -13.09 -13.42
C ARG A 49 -4.56 -12.05 -13.82
N THR A 50 -5.72 -12.53 -14.28
CA THR A 50 -6.92 -11.73 -14.51
C THR A 50 -7.98 -12.15 -13.51
N VAL A 51 -8.74 -11.18 -12.99
CA VAL A 51 -9.83 -11.42 -12.04
C VAL A 51 -11.16 -11.36 -12.76
N PHE A 52 -12.16 -12.10 -12.27
CA PHE A 52 -13.53 -12.12 -12.81
C PHE A 52 -14.53 -11.99 -11.64
N PRO A 53 -14.70 -10.79 -11.08
CA PRO A 53 -15.61 -10.55 -9.94
C PRO A 53 -17.05 -10.99 -10.21
N GLU A 54 -17.47 -10.99 -11.47
CA GLU A 54 -18.82 -11.38 -11.93
C GLU A 54 -19.11 -12.87 -11.72
N ARG A 55 -18.06 -13.67 -11.46
CA ARG A 55 -18.16 -15.11 -11.16
C ARG A 55 -18.17 -15.41 -9.67
N LEU A 56 -18.09 -14.39 -8.81
CA LEU A 56 -18.19 -14.57 -7.38
C LEU A 56 -19.60 -15.09 -7.01
N PRO A 57 -19.70 -15.88 -5.93
CA PRO A 57 -21.00 -16.28 -5.43
C PRO A 57 -21.75 -15.07 -4.87
N ALA A 58 -23.05 -15.22 -4.64
CA ALA A 58 -23.85 -14.20 -3.99
C ALA A 58 -23.30 -13.84 -2.60
N ASP A 59 -23.60 -12.62 -2.17
CA ASP A 59 -23.12 -11.98 -0.94
C ASP A 59 -23.30 -12.84 0.32
N ASP A 60 -24.38 -13.62 0.40
CA ASP A 60 -24.69 -14.53 1.50
C ASP A 60 -23.65 -15.65 1.65
N LYS A 61 -22.95 -16.02 0.57
CA LYS A 61 -21.91 -17.06 0.54
C LYS A 61 -20.49 -16.53 0.64
N LEU A 62 -20.30 -15.22 0.62
CA LEU A 62 -18.98 -14.62 0.83
C LEU A 62 -18.48 -14.88 2.26
N PRO A 63 -17.17 -15.07 2.48
CA PRO A 63 -16.60 -15.24 3.82
C PRO A 63 -16.66 -13.92 4.63
N ALA A 64 -16.42 -14.00 5.95
CA ALA A 64 -16.11 -12.79 6.71
C ALA A 64 -14.67 -12.33 6.43
N ILE A 65 -14.43 -11.02 6.42
CA ILE A 65 -13.13 -10.38 6.18
C ILE A 65 -12.84 -9.41 7.33
N ASP A 66 -11.66 -9.58 7.91
CA ASP A 66 -11.10 -8.66 8.89
C ASP A 66 -9.99 -7.83 8.24
N ILE A 67 -10.08 -6.51 8.37
CA ILE A 67 -9.06 -5.56 7.91
C ILE A 67 -8.37 -5.00 9.13
N PHE A 68 -7.05 -5.19 9.21
CA PHE A 68 -6.21 -4.65 10.26
C PHE A 68 -5.41 -3.47 9.74
N ILE A 69 -5.55 -2.33 10.40
CA ILE A 69 -4.80 -1.10 10.13
C ILE A 69 -3.93 -0.82 11.35
N CYS A 70 -2.62 -0.89 11.19
CA CYS A 70 -1.67 -0.60 12.27
C CYS A 70 -1.06 0.78 12.04
N THR A 71 -0.95 1.57 13.11
CA THR A 71 -0.24 2.85 13.11
C THR A 71 0.72 2.94 14.28
N ALA A 72 1.88 3.56 14.05
CA ALA A 72 3.00 3.55 14.99
C ALA A 72 3.31 4.90 15.63
N ASP A 73 3.15 6.02 14.91
CA ASP A 73 3.46 7.36 15.43
C ASP A 73 2.69 8.44 14.65
N PRO A 74 1.79 9.20 15.28
CA PRO A 74 1.02 10.28 14.63
C PRO A 74 1.85 11.36 13.93
N ASN A 75 3.12 11.53 14.31
CA ASN A 75 3.99 12.50 13.66
C ASN A 75 4.55 12.00 12.33
N LYS A 76 4.72 10.68 12.20
CA LYS A 76 5.22 10.03 10.97
C LYS A 76 4.08 9.55 10.08
N GLU A 77 2.98 9.15 10.71
CA GLU A 77 1.75 8.67 10.10
C GLU A 77 0.60 9.56 10.59
N PRO A 78 0.34 10.70 9.94
CA PRO A 78 -0.67 11.64 10.39
C PRO A 78 -2.02 10.96 10.62
N SER A 79 -2.61 11.13 11.81
CA SER A 79 -3.82 10.39 12.20
C SER A 79 -4.99 10.62 11.22
N VAL A 80 -5.06 11.77 10.55
CA VAL A 80 -6.07 12.05 9.52
C VAL A 80 -5.90 11.14 8.30
N GLU A 81 -4.67 10.89 7.84
CA GLU A 81 -4.38 9.98 6.72
C GLU A 81 -4.71 8.53 7.10
N VAL A 82 -4.42 8.14 8.34
CA VAL A 82 -4.84 6.84 8.88
C VAL A 82 -6.37 6.74 8.87
N MET A 83 -7.09 7.79 9.28
CA MET A 83 -8.55 7.80 9.27
C MET A 83 -9.14 7.74 7.86
N ASN A 84 -8.52 8.37 6.87
CA ASN A 84 -8.90 8.20 5.46
C ASN A 84 -8.82 6.74 5.03
N THR A 85 -7.78 6.01 5.47
CA THR A 85 -7.64 4.57 5.22
C THR A 85 -8.74 3.76 5.92
N VAL A 86 -9.05 4.08 7.17
CA VAL A 86 -10.14 3.44 7.95
C VAL A 86 -11.48 3.63 7.25
N ILE A 87 -11.84 4.87 6.91
CA ILE A 87 -13.10 5.20 6.24
C ILE A 87 -13.19 4.53 4.86
N SER A 88 -12.09 4.51 4.10
CA SER A 88 -12.02 3.82 2.80
C SER A 88 -12.26 2.32 2.94
N ALA A 89 -11.67 1.69 3.96
CA ALA A 89 -11.88 0.28 4.25
C ALA A 89 -13.35 -0.01 4.62
N MET A 90 -13.99 0.85 5.42
CA MET A 90 -15.41 0.71 5.76
C MET A 90 -16.35 0.89 4.55
N ALA A 91 -15.91 1.65 3.54
CA ALA A 91 -16.66 1.93 2.32
C ALA A 91 -16.47 0.89 1.21
N LEU A 92 -15.72 -0.19 1.44
CA LEU A 92 -15.60 -1.29 0.49
C LEU A 92 -16.97 -1.88 0.12
N ASP A 93 -17.09 -2.30 -1.14
CA ASP A 93 -18.26 -3.00 -1.67
C ASP A 93 -18.28 -4.45 -1.16
N TYR A 94 -18.71 -4.61 0.09
CA TYR A 94 -18.80 -5.89 0.78
C TYR A 94 -19.98 -5.91 1.76
N PRO A 95 -20.57 -7.08 2.06
CA PRO A 95 -21.65 -7.18 3.03
C PRO A 95 -21.23 -6.63 4.40
N PRO A 96 -21.97 -5.66 4.99
CA PRO A 96 -21.56 -4.96 6.21
C PRO A 96 -21.47 -5.86 7.43
N GLU A 97 -22.25 -6.94 7.48
CA GLU A 97 -22.23 -7.93 8.54
C GLU A 97 -21.01 -8.87 8.48
N LYS A 98 -20.24 -8.82 7.38
CA LYS A 98 -19.06 -9.66 7.12
C LYS A 98 -17.77 -8.88 7.02
N LEU A 99 -17.83 -7.54 7.05
CA LEU A 99 -16.67 -6.68 6.96
C LEU A 99 -16.37 -6.07 8.32
N HIS A 100 -15.20 -6.38 8.87
CA HIS A 100 -14.76 -5.85 10.15
C HIS A 100 -13.45 -5.09 9.97
N VAL A 101 -13.36 -3.90 10.55
CA VAL A 101 -12.18 -3.03 10.46
C VAL A 101 -11.65 -2.80 11.87
N TYR A 102 -10.37 -3.13 12.07
CA TYR A 102 -9.65 -3.04 13.33
C TYR A 102 -8.49 -2.08 13.19
N VAL A 103 -8.29 -1.25 14.22
CA VAL A 103 -7.14 -0.32 14.28
C VAL A 103 -6.29 -0.64 15.50
N SER A 104 -5.00 -0.86 15.26
CA SER A 104 -3.97 -1.00 16.29
C SER A 104 -3.12 0.26 16.30
N ASP A 105 -3.04 0.95 17.44
CA ASP A 105 -2.18 2.12 17.64
C ASP A 105 -1.05 1.75 18.60
N ASP A 106 0.15 1.57 18.07
CA ASP A 106 1.33 1.18 18.85
C ASP A 106 1.89 2.35 19.68
N ALA A 107 1.60 3.60 19.31
CA ALA A 107 1.96 4.79 20.10
C ALA A 107 0.96 5.05 21.24
N GLY A 108 -0.25 4.51 21.15
CA GLY A 108 -1.33 4.77 22.11
C GLY A 108 -1.65 6.27 22.22
N SER A 109 -1.72 6.98 21.09
CA SER A 109 -1.85 8.44 21.08
C SER A 109 -3.29 8.90 21.25
N ASP A 110 -3.48 9.89 22.13
CA ASP A 110 -4.75 10.61 22.28
C ASP A 110 -5.25 11.19 20.95
N ALA A 111 -4.34 11.59 20.05
CA ALA A 111 -4.68 12.13 18.74
C ALA A 111 -5.40 11.09 17.88
N THR A 112 -4.88 9.85 17.83
CA THR A 112 -5.48 8.75 17.07
C THR A 112 -6.89 8.45 17.56
N VAL A 113 -7.10 8.40 18.88
CA VAL A 113 -8.42 8.15 19.47
C VAL A 113 -9.42 9.27 19.14
N ARG A 114 -9.00 10.54 19.22
CA ARG A 114 -9.85 11.68 18.86
C ARG A 114 -10.20 11.68 17.37
N CYS A 115 -9.21 11.49 16.51
CA CYS A 115 -9.41 11.38 15.07
C CYS A 115 -10.33 10.21 14.72
N MET A 116 -10.19 9.06 15.37
CA MET A 116 -11.08 7.91 15.20
C MET A 116 -12.53 8.24 15.51
N LYS A 117 -12.78 8.99 16.59
CA LYS A 117 -14.14 9.43 16.94
C LYS A 117 -14.75 10.33 15.86
N GLU A 118 -13.98 11.29 15.35
CA GLU A 118 -14.46 12.16 14.27
C GLU A 118 -14.62 11.42 12.95
N ALA A 119 -13.70 10.50 12.64
CA ALA A 119 -13.81 9.64 11.47
C ALA A 119 -15.06 8.75 11.52
N TRP A 120 -15.39 8.22 12.70
CA TRP A 120 -16.64 7.48 12.90
C TRP A 120 -17.88 8.35 12.66
N ASN A 121 -17.89 9.59 13.17
CA ASN A 121 -18.99 10.54 12.91
C ASN A 121 -19.16 10.80 11.41
N PHE A 122 -18.05 11.03 10.70
CA PHE A 122 -18.04 11.27 9.26
C PHE A 122 -18.45 10.03 8.46
N ALA A 123 -17.95 8.85 8.83
CA ALA A 123 -18.21 7.58 8.15
C ALA A 123 -19.71 7.26 8.06
N ARG A 124 -20.50 7.68 9.07
CA ARG A 124 -21.97 7.51 9.08
C ARG A 124 -22.67 8.18 7.89
N TYR A 125 -22.07 9.22 7.31
CA TYR A 125 -22.58 9.93 6.15
C TYR A 125 -21.87 9.48 4.87
N TRP A 126 -20.56 9.32 4.94
CA TRP A 126 -19.72 8.98 3.81
C TRP A 126 -19.94 7.56 3.27
N VAL A 127 -19.98 6.54 4.14
CA VAL A 127 -20.13 5.14 3.71
C VAL A 127 -21.45 4.91 2.95
N PRO A 128 -22.62 5.38 3.44
CA PRO A 128 -23.85 5.30 2.66
C PRO A 128 -23.80 6.07 1.34
N PHE A 129 -23.13 7.23 1.31
CA PHE A 129 -22.95 8.02 0.08
C PHE A 129 -22.13 7.26 -0.96
N CYS A 130 -20.98 6.67 -0.57
CA CYS A 130 -20.16 5.84 -1.44
C CYS A 130 -20.96 4.69 -2.06
N ARG A 131 -21.74 3.97 -1.22
CA ARG A 131 -22.54 2.82 -1.66
C ARG A 131 -23.71 3.23 -2.57
N LYS A 132 -24.42 4.31 -2.22
CA LYS A 132 -25.57 4.83 -3.01
C LYS A 132 -25.17 5.18 -4.44
N TYR A 133 -23.98 5.74 -4.63
CA TYR A 133 -23.51 6.21 -5.93
C TYR A 133 -22.42 5.34 -6.58
N GLY A 134 -22.03 4.23 -5.95
CA GLY A 134 -21.01 3.31 -6.46
C GLY A 134 -19.67 4.01 -6.72
N LEU A 135 -19.21 4.84 -5.76
CA LEU A 135 -17.98 5.60 -5.93
C LEU A 135 -16.77 4.68 -6.07
N VAL A 136 -15.99 4.87 -7.13
CA VAL A 136 -14.73 4.13 -7.35
C VAL A 136 -13.66 4.57 -6.34
N THR A 137 -13.60 5.86 -6.03
CA THR A 137 -12.65 6.43 -5.06
C THR A 137 -13.31 6.56 -3.70
N ALA A 138 -13.07 5.59 -2.82
CA ALA A 138 -13.64 5.56 -1.46
C ALA A 138 -12.91 6.50 -0.48
N CYS A 139 -11.67 6.90 -0.78
CA CYS A 139 -10.90 7.81 0.07
C CYS A 139 -11.44 9.25 -0.07
N PRO A 140 -11.94 9.88 1.02
CA PRO A 140 -12.51 11.22 0.96
C PRO A 140 -11.53 12.27 0.43
N ASP A 141 -10.32 12.29 0.98
CA ASP A 141 -9.30 13.28 0.62
C ASP A 141 -8.92 13.20 -0.87
N VAL A 142 -8.70 11.98 -1.37
CA VAL A 142 -8.43 11.75 -2.80
C VAL A 142 -9.65 12.13 -3.65
N TYR A 143 -10.85 11.73 -3.25
CA TYR A 143 -12.08 12.03 -3.96
C TYR A 143 -12.30 13.54 -4.15
N PHE A 144 -12.15 14.33 -3.08
CA PHE A 144 -12.35 15.78 -3.14
C PHE A 144 -11.15 16.53 -3.76
N SER A 145 -9.93 15.97 -3.69
CA SER A 145 -8.75 16.54 -4.37
C SER A 145 -8.77 16.38 -5.90
N SER A 146 -9.46 15.35 -6.40
CA SER A 146 -9.54 15.06 -7.83
C SER A 146 -10.48 16.04 -8.54
N SER A 147 -10.02 16.66 -9.63
CA SER A 147 -10.87 17.50 -10.47
C SER A 147 -12.02 16.67 -11.04
N GLU A 148 -13.26 17.19 -10.96
CA GLU A 148 -14.51 16.50 -11.32
C GLU A 148 -14.38 15.51 -12.49
N ASP A 149 -14.09 14.24 -12.18
CA ASP A 149 -13.96 13.23 -13.21
C ASP A 149 -15.37 12.80 -13.65
N GLY A 150 -15.88 13.51 -14.67
CA GLY A 150 -16.85 13.02 -15.65
C GLY A 150 -18.24 12.58 -15.18
N PHE A 151 -18.52 12.55 -13.87
CA PHE A 151 -19.78 12.03 -13.36
C PHE A 151 -20.89 13.04 -13.61
N LYS A 152 -21.65 12.84 -14.70
CA LYS A 152 -22.95 13.49 -14.96
C LYS A 152 -24.00 12.94 -13.98
N GLY A 153 -23.74 13.07 -12.68
CA GLY A 153 -24.66 12.68 -11.64
C GLY A 153 -25.94 13.53 -11.69
N SER A 154 -27.01 12.97 -11.13
CA SER A 154 -28.29 13.65 -10.96
C SER A 154 -28.13 14.96 -10.17
N SER A 155 -29.12 15.86 -10.25
CA SER A 155 -29.15 17.06 -9.40
C SER A 155 -29.06 16.72 -7.91
N GLU A 156 -29.67 15.59 -7.50
CA GLU A 156 -29.60 15.04 -6.15
C GLU A 156 -28.16 14.68 -5.74
N PHE A 157 -27.42 13.98 -6.60
CA PHE A 157 -26.01 13.65 -6.36
C PHE A 157 -25.17 14.89 -6.12
N LYS A 158 -25.33 15.93 -6.94
CA LYS A 158 -24.60 17.20 -6.78
C LYS A 158 -24.91 17.88 -5.45
N ALA A 159 -26.18 17.87 -5.04
CA ALA A 159 -26.60 18.44 -3.76
C ALA A 159 -26.07 17.65 -2.56
N GLU A 160 -26.08 16.32 -2.61
CA GLU A 160 -25.51 15.47 -1.55
C GLU A 160 -23.99 15.57 -1.48
N ARG A 161 -23.29 15.56 -2.63
CA ARG A 161 -21.84 15.76 -2.69
C ARG A 161 -21.42 17.08 -2.03
N LYS A 162 -22.12 18.18 -2.35
CA LYS A 162 -21.82 19.49 -1.76
C LYS A 162 -22.04 19.52 -0.25
N LYS A 163 -23.00 18.74 0.27
CA LYS A 163 -23.16 18.58 1.72
C LYS A 163 -21.99 17.80 2.31
N MET A 164 -21.53 16.74 1.66
CA MET A 164 -20.40 15.92 2.14
C MET A 164 -19.08 16.70 2.19
N GLU A 165 -18.86 17.65 1.28
CA GLU A 165 -17.67 18.51 1.29
C GLU A 165 -17.58 19.44 2.51
N VAL A 166 -18.72 19.69 3.19
CA VAL A 166 -18.82 20.62 4.32
C VAL A 166 -18.84 19.90 5.68
N ILE A 167 -19.06 18.58 5.69
CA ILE A 167 -19.09 17.74 6.90
C ILE A 167 -17.67 17.34 7.27
#